data_AF-A0A8H3M5Y7-F1
#
_entry.id   AF-A0A8H3M5Y7-F1
#
_cell.length_a   1.000
_cell.length_b   1.000
_cell.length_c   1.000
_cell.angle_alpha   90.00
_cell.angle_beta   90.00
_cell.angle_gamma   90.00
#
_symmetry.space_group_name_H-M   'P 1'
#
loop_
_entity.id
_entity.type
_entity.pdbx_description
1 polymer ?
#
loop_
_entity_poly.entity_id
_entity_poly.type
_entity_poly.pdbx_seq_one_letter_code
_entity_poly.pdbx_strand_id
1 'polypeptide(L)'
;MLITTLIFLFALTIIYNTAPDPLSVSIGFSIIGGLITWKLVSELGESFINVNLKGRDLAKVNEPTIPESMGVVCATVYLMCMFFFIPFPFMEWFTGKGIISRSEEFHAPTFPHHKLGEFLSAMLSLQSMTFLGFADDIFDISDTDTFTLYVWANYRFRFFILYIHGHDGNVLLIDCPRHRLPRFNPSTNKLEYSKVKVQKPLKKPALYVIRIFEILGLVKTKDENNSIEVNNFTLMNLLLLKFGPLHERKLAILVIIVQILASCLSFIIRYRLVHFFYEI
;
A
#
# COMPACT_ATOMS: atom_id res chain seq x y z
N MET A 1 5.24 -17.86 24.33
CA MET A 1 4.12 -17.32 25.16
C MET A 1 4.60 -16.35 26.24
N LEU A 2 5.60 -16.68 27.07
CA LEU A 2 6.04 -15.79 28.17
C LEU A 2 6.54 -14.41 27.68
N ILE A 3 7.32 -14.38 26.61
CA ILE A 3 7.87 -13.13 26.04
C ILE A 3 6.76 -12.24 25.47
N THR A 4 5.82 -12.84 24.73
CA THR A 4 4.68 -12.11 24.14
C THR A 4 3.75 -11.54 25.21
N THR A 5 3.51 -12.27 26.31
CA THR A 5 2.72 -11.75 27.44
C THR A 5 3.45 -10.66 28.20
N LEU A 6 4.79 -10.75 28.33
CA LEU A 6 5.60 -9.71 28.97
C LEU A 6 5.58 -8.41 28.16
N ILE A 7 5.75 -8.48 26.83
CA ILE A 7 5.71 -7.32 25.94
C ILE A 7 4.32 -6.68 25.96
N PHE A 8 3.26 -7.50 26.01
CA PHE A 8 1.89 -7.00 26.15
C PHE A 8 1.68 -6.25 27.47
N LEU A 9 2.13 -6.81 28.60
CA LEU A 9 2.02 -6.18 29.91
C LEU A 9 2.84 -4.87 29.98
N PHE A 10 4.02 -4.86 29.35
CA PHE A 10 4.86 -3.67 29.23
C PHE A 10 4.17 -2.55 28.45
N ALA A 11 3.57 -2.87 27.31
CA ALA A 11 2.82 -1.90 26.51
C ALA A 11 1.59 -1.35 27.27
N LEU A 12 0.88 -2.20 28.01
CA LEU A 12 -0.24 -1.78 28.85
C LEU A 12 0.22 -0.86 30.00
N THR A 13 1.39 -1.15 30.57
CA THR A 13 2.02 -0.31 31.60
C THR A 13 2.41 1.07 31.04
N ILE A 14 2.92 1.15 29.81
CA ILE A 14 3.20 2.43 29.12
C ILE A 14 1.92 3.25 28.96
N ILE A 15 0.84 2.62 28.49
CA ILE A 15 -0.44 3.31 28.28
C ILE A 15 -0.99 3.85 29.60
N TYR A 16 -0.91 3.06 30.67
CA TYR A 16 -1.41 3.45 31.98
C TYR A 16 -0.59 4.60 32.60
N ASN A 17 0.74 4.51 32.56
CA ASN A 17 1.62 5.49 33.20
C ASN A 17 1.73 6.80 32.41
N THR A 18 1.57 6.75 31.09
CA THR A 18 1.79 7.90 30.19
C THR A 18 0.50 8.33 29.48
N ALA A 19 -0.66 8.07 30.10
CA ALA A 19 -1.97 8.50 29.61
C ALA A 19 -2.07 9.99 29.21
N PRO A 20 -1.32 10.94 29.82
CA PRO A 20 -1.35 12.34 29.39
C PRO A 20 -0.67 12.62 28.04
N ASP A 21 0.35 11.85 27.64
CA ASP A 21 1.09 12.10 26.38
C ASP A 21 0.58 11.18 25.27
N PRO A 22 -0.15 11.68 24.25
CA PRO A 22 -0.77 10.84 23.23
C PRO A 22 0.24 10.06 22.38
N LEU A 23 1.46 10.57 22.21
CA LEU A 23 2.52 9.90 21.44
C LEU A 23 3.00 8.61 22.12
N SER A 24 3.21 8.64 23.43
CA SER A 24 3.63 7.47 24.20
C SER A 24 2.54 6.40 24.23
N VAL A 25 1.28 6.83 24.34
CA VAL A 25 0.12 5.93 24.24
C VAL A 25 0.06 5.27 22.86
N SER A 26 0.30 6.03 21.77
CA SER A 26 0.33 5.50 20.40
C SER A 26 1.39 4.40 20.20
N ILE A 27 2.58 4.56 20.82
CA ILE A 27 3.62 3.52 20.81
C ILE A 27 3.12 2.25 21.52
N GLY A 28 2.45 2.39 22.66
CA GLY A 28 1.84 1.27 23.39
C GLY A 28 0.81 0.51 22.55
N PHE A 29 -0.14 1.23 21.93
CA PHE A 29 -1.14 0.62 21.04
C PHE A 29 -0.50 -0.03 19.80
N SER A 30 0.57 0.55 19.25
CA SER A 30 1.28 -0.01 18.10
C SER A 30 1.95 -1.36 18.44
N ILE A 31 2.55 -1.48 19.62
CA ILE A 31 3.15 -2.73 20.10
C ILE A 31 2.06 -3.79 20.31
N ILE A 32 0.96 -3.42 20.98
CA ILE A 32 -0.18 -4.31 21.23
C ILE A 32 -0.78 -4.79 19.91
N GLY A 33 -1.06 -3.87 18.98
CA GLY A 33 -1.59 -4.18 17.66
C GLY A 33 -0.67 -5.10 16.88
N GLY A 34 0.64 -4.87 16.88
CA GLY A 34 1.62 -5.74 16.24
C GLY A 34 1.61 -7.18 16.78
N LEU A 35 1.54 -7.34 18.11
CA LEU A 35 1.44 -8.67 18.74
C LEU A 35 0.13 -9.39 18.41
N ILE A 36 -0.99 -8.67 18.45
CA ILE A 36 -2.31 -9.22 18.10
C ILE A 36 -2.33 -9.66 16.65
N THR A 37 -1.87 -8.81 15.73
CA THR A 37 -1.80 -9.14 14.29
C THR A 37 -0.89 -10.35 14.04
N TRP A 38 0.27 -10.44 14.68
CA TRP A 38 1.17 -11.60 14.54
C TRP A 38 0.48 -12.92 14.92
N LYS A 39 -0.27 -12.92 16.03
CA LYS A 39 -1.02 -14.08 16.48
C LYS A 39 -2.20 -14.39 15.55
N LEU A 40 -3.03 -13.40 15.23
CA LEU A 40 -4.25 -13.58 14.43
C LEU A 40 -3.95 -14.01 13.00
N VAL A 41 -2.91 -13.47 12.35
CA VAL A 41 -2.54 -13.88 10.98
C VAL A 41 -2.12 -15.36 10.94
N SER A 42 -1.43 -15.84 11.97
CA SER A 42 -1.02 -17.25 12.06
C SER A 42 -2.21 -18.18 12.31
N GLU A 43 -3.16 -17.75 13.14
CA GLU A 43 -4.32 -18.56 13.57
C GLU A 43 -5.45 -18.57 12.51
N LEU A 44 -5.72 -17.42 11.89
CA LEU A 44 -6.77 -17.30 10.86
C LEU A 44 -6.31 -17.79 9.48
N GLY A 45 -5.02 -18.05 9.30
CA GLY A 45 -4.42 -18.60 8.07
C GLY A 45 -5.22 -19.76 7.47
N GLU A 46 -5.49 -20.76 8.29
CA GLU A 46 -6.19 -21.99 7.86
C GLU A 46 -7.67 -21.74 7.55
N SER A 47 -8.32 -20.82 8.27
CA SER A 47 -9.72 -20.48 8.04
C SER A 47 -9.94 -19.84 6.66
N PHE A 48 -9.02 -18.98 6.21
CA PHE A 48 -9.10 -18.39 4.87
C PHE A 48 -8.92 -19.43 3.77
N ILE A 49 -8.02 -20.41 3.98
CA ILE A 49 -7.84 -21.54 3.05
C ILE A 49 -9.14 -22.37 2.96
N ASN A 50 -9.82 -22.60 4.09
CA ASN A 50 -11.08 -23.35 4.15
C ASN A 50 -12.23 -22.65 3.40
N VAL A 51 -12.26 -21.31 3.41
CA VAL A 51 -13.24 -20.49 2.68
C VAL A 51 -12.86 -20.32 1.19
N ASN A 52 -11.80 -20.99 0.74
CA ASN A 52 -11.26 -20.91 -0.62
C ASN A 52 -10.71 -19.53 -1.00
N LEU A 53 -10.41 -18.68 -0.02
CA LEU A 53 -9.65 -17.44 -0.19
C LEU A 53 -8.15 -17.77 -0.19
N LYS A 54 -7.68 -18.38 -1.28
CA LYS A 54 -6.31 -18.88 -1.42
C LYS A 54 -5.74 -18.62 -2.82
N GLY A 55 -4.46 -18.29 -2.85
CA GLY A 55 -3.67 -18.01 -4.04
C GLY A 55 -2.57 -19.02 -4.26
N ARG A 56 -2.14 -19.19 -5.51
CA ARG A 56 -0.95 -19.99 -5.85
C ARG A 56 0.26 -19.08 -5.98
N ASP A 57 1.37 -19.45 -5.34
CA ASP A 57 2.63 -18.74 -5.50
C ASP A 57 3.32 -19.13 -6.82
N LEU A 58 3.03 -18.36 -7.88
CA LEU A 58 3.57 -18.55 -9.24
C LEU A 58 5.10 -18.35 -9.33
N ALA A 59 5.74 -17.80 -8.29
CA ALA A 59 7.17 -17.55 -8.26
C ALA A 59 7.98 -18.75 -7.75
N LYS A 60 7.33 -19.90 -7.49
CA LYS A 60 7.95 -21.11 -6.92
C LYS A 60 7.61 -22.37 -7.71
N VAL A 61 8.52 -23.36 -7.68
CA VAL A 61 8.38 -24.64 -8.41
C VAL A 61 7.11 -25.40 -8.04
N ASN A 62 6.79 -25.48 -6.75
CA ASN A 62 5.69 -26.30 -6.24
C ASN A 62 4.36 -25.53 -6.15
N GLU A 63 4.32 -24.27 -6.59
CA GLU A 63 3.15 -23.38 -6.51
C GLU A 63 2.32 -23.55 -5.23
N PRO A 64 2.93 -23.43 -4.02
CA PRO A 64 2.21 -23.67 -2.78
C PRO A 64 1.00 -22.73 -2.67
N THR A 65 -0.10 -23.26 -2.13
CA THR A 65 -1.29 -22.46 -1.86
C THR A 65 -1.11 -21.66 -0.57
N ILE A 66 -1.30 -20.35 -0.66
CA ILE A 66 -1.14 -19.39 0.45
C ILE A 66 -2.50 -18.73 0.66
N PRO A 67 -2.92 -18.44 1.90
CA PRO A 67 -4.15 -17.69 2.13
C PRO A 67 -4.05 -16.28 1.55
N GLU A 68 -5.11 -15.86 0.85
CA GLU A 68 -5.23 -14.51 0.28
C GLU A 68 -5.99 -13.57 1.23
N SER A 69 -5.95 -12.27 0.95
CA SER A 69 -6.69 -11.23 1.68
C SER A 69 -6.37 -11.07 3.17
N MET A 70 -5.21 -11.55 3.63
CA MET A 70 -4.75 -11.39 5.03
C MET A 70 -4.60 -9.92 5.49
N GLY A 71 -4.56 -8.99 4.53
CA GLY A 71 -4.61 -7.55 4.81
C GLY A 71 -5.84 -7.13 5.63
N VAL A 72 -6.99 -7.81 5.49
CA VAL A 72 -8.21 -7.50 6.24
C VAL A 72 -8.04 -7.70 7.74
N VAL A 73 -7.27 -8.72 8.15
CA VAL A 73 -6.99 -9.00 9.57
C VAL A 73 -6.14 -7.88 10.16
N CYS A 74 -5.07 -7.50 9.45
CA CYS A 74 -4.20 -6.39 9.85
C CYS A 74 -4.97 -5.07 9.95
N ALA A 75 -5.79 -4.75 8.94
CA ALA A 75 -6.58 -3.53 8.91
C ALA A 75 -7.65 -3.50 10.02
N THR A 76 -8.30 -4.63 10.32
CA THR A 76 -9.26 -4.73 11.42
C THR A 76 -8.61 -4.44 12.77
N VAL A 77 -7.43 -5.02 13.03
CA VAL A 77 -6.67 -4.74 14.26
C VAL A 77 -6.26 -3.28 14.33
N TYR A 78 -5.80 -2.70 13.21
CA TYR A 78 -5.45 -1.29 13.12
C TYR A 78 -6.64 -0.36 13.42
N LEU A 79 -7.82 -0.63 12.83
CA LEU A 79 -9.04 0.16 13.07
C LEU A 79 -9.49 0.06 14.53
N MET A 80 -9.42 -1.14 15.14
CA MET A 80 -9.72 -1.30 16.56
C MET A 80 -8.75 -0.52 17.44
N CYS A 81 -7.44 -0.57 17.14
CA CYS A 81 -6.43 0.22 17.87
C CYS A 81 -6.70 1.73 17.74
N MET A 82 -7.04 2.21 16.54
CA MET A 82 -7.37 3.62 16.31
C MET A 82 -8.65 4.05 17.05
N PHE A 83 -9.68 3.20 17.07
CA PHE A 83 -10.92 3.46 17.79
C PHE A 83 -10.68 3.64 19.30
N PHE A 84 -9.88 2.75 19.91
CA PHE A 84 -9.49 2.87 21.31
C PHE A 84 -8.50 4.00 21.58
N PHE A 85 -7.73 4.43 20.58
CA PHE A 85 -6.79 5.54 20.69
C PHE A 85 -7.48 6.92 20.70
N ILE A 86 -8.63 7.08 20.04
CA ILE A 86 -9.33 8.38 19.91
C ILE A 86 -9.51 9.15 21.22
N PRO A 87 -9.90 8.55 22.36
CA PRO A 87 -10.10 9.29 23.59
C PRO A 87 -8.83 9.94 24.14
N PHE A 88 -7.65 9.36 23.88
CA PHE A 88 -6.38 9.77 24.50
C PHE A 88 -5.93 11.19 24.11
N PRO A 89 -5.93 11.58 22.82
CA PRO A 89 -5.72 12.97 22.42
C PRO A 89 -6.66 13.98 23.08
N PHE A 90 -7.84 13.56 23.56
CA PHE A 90 -8.84 14.43 24.17
C PHE A 90 -8.91 14.32 25.71
N MET A 91 -8.01 13.55 26.34
CA MET A 91 -8.03 13.30 27.79
C MET A 91 -7.91 14.57 28.64
N GLU A 92 -7.20 15.60 28.16
CA GLU A 92 -7.08 16.88 28.87
C GLU A 92 -8.42 17.60 29.04
N TRP A 93 -9.32 17.48 28.06
CA TRP A 93 -10.67 18.02 28.13
C TRP A 93 -11.60 17.18 29.01
N PHE A 94 -11.41 15.85 29.06
CA PHE A 94 -12.18 14.97 29.95
C PHE A 94 -11.76 15.07 31.43
N THR A 95 -10.48 15.36 31.69
CA THR A 95 -9.93 15.43 33.06
C THR A 95 -10.07 16.82 33.69
N GLY A 96 -10.63 17.80 32.98
CA GLY A 96 -10.81 19.17 33.48
C GLY A 96 -9.50 19.93 33.69
N LYS A 97 -8.37 19.40 33.19
CA LYS A 97 -7.03 20.01 33.25
C LYS A 97 -6.71 20.88 32.05
N GLY A 98 -7.70 21.14 31.18
CA GLY A 98 -7.58 22.09 30.07
C GLY A 98 -6.94 23.40 30.56
N ILE A 99 -5.81 23.74 29.96
CA ILE A 99 -4.85 24.76 30.37
C ILE A 99 -5.55 25.99 30.99
N ILE A 100 -5.42 26.16 32.30
CA ILE A 100 -5.62 27.45 32.98
C ILE A 100 -4.44 28.33 32.58
N SER A 101 -4.50 28.89 31.37
CA SER A 101 -3.68 30.02 30.99
C SER A 101 -4.24 31.22 31.74
N ARG A 102 -3.46 31.66 32.72
CA ARG A 102 -3.72 32.80 33.60
C ARG A 102 -3.81 34.11 32.79
N SER A 103 -4.97 34.42 32.23
CA SER A 103 -5.41 35.77 31.89
C SER A 103 -6.88 35.73 31.48
N GLU A 104 -7.75 36.23 32.36
CA GLU A 104 -9.05 36.84 32.07
C GLU A 104 -9.94 36.19 30.98
N GLU A 105 -10.76 35.20 31.37
CA GLU A 105 -12.21 35.15 31.13
C GLU A 105 -12.78 33.78 31.54
N PHE A 106 -13.93 33.80 32.18
CA PHE A 106 -14.65 32.65 32.72
C PHE A 106 -15.34 31.85 31.60
N HIS A 107 -14.57 31.26 30.69
CA HIS A 107 -15.08 30.33 29.70
C HIS A 107 -14.44 28.96 29.90
N ALA A 108 -15.26 27.98 30.31
CA ALA A 108 -14.86 26.58 30.34
C ALA A 108 -14.25 26.20 28.98
N PRO A 109 -13.18 25.39 28.92
CA PRO A 109 -12.57 25.01 27.66
C PRO A 109 -13.58 24.27 26.78
N THR A 110 -14.10 24.94 25.75
CA THR A 110 -15.03 24.35 24.78
C THR A 110 -14.33 23.17 24.10
N PHE A 111 -14.99 22.01 24.08
CA PHE A 111 -14.44 20.79 23.49
C PHE A 111 -14.13 20.99 21.99
N PRO A 112 -12.96 20.54 21.50
CA PRO A 112 -12.54 20.74 20.11
C PRO A 112 -13.24 19.77 19.15
N HIS A 113 -14.53 20.01 18.87
CA HIS A 113 -15.34 19.17 17.98
C HIS A 113 -14.77 19.04 16.57
N HIS A 114 -14.08 20.08 16.05
CA HIS A 114 -13.48 20.04 14.72
C HIS A 114 -12.36 18.98 14.63
N LYS A 115 -11.50 18.86 15.65
CA LYS A 115 -10.45 17.83 15.71
C LYS A 115 -11.03 16.44 15.85
N LEU A 116 -12.04 16.26 16.71
CA LEU A 116 -12.71 14.97 16.80
C LEU A 116 -13.35 14.58 15.47
N GLY A 117 -13.98 15.54 14.77
CA GLY A 117 -14.53 15.35 13.44
C GLY A 117 -13.48 14.94 12.40
N GLU A 118 -12.27 15.52 12.44
CA GLU A 118 -11.14 15.12 11.59
C GLU A 118 -10.76 13.64 11.81
N PHE A 119 -10.63 13.20 13.07
CA PHE A 119 -10.30 11.79 13.40
C PHE A 119 -11.40 10.81 12.98
N LEU A 120 -12.66 11.12 13.27
CA LEU A 120 -13.80 10.27 12.91
C LEU A 120 -13.96 10.16 11.37
N SER A 121 -13.78 11.27 10.65
CA SER A 121 -13.80 11.31 9.19
C SER A 121 -12.67 10.44 8.60
N ALA A 122 -11.45 10.55 9.13
CA ALA A 122 -10.32 9.73 8.72
C ALA A 122 -10.57 8.23 8.98
N MET A 123 -11.14 7.87 10.14
CA MET A 123 -11.50 6.47 10.44
C MET A 123 -12.57 5.92 9.49
N LEU A 124 -13.62 6.68 9.21
CA LEU A 124 -14.69 6.26 8.28
C LEU A 124 -14.13 6.04 6.87
N SER A 125 -13.21 6.89 6.43
CA SER A 125 -12.51 6.72 5.15
C SER A 125 -11.66 5.44 5.14
N LEU A 126 -10.87 5.20 6.19
CA LEU A 126 -10.05 3.98 6.30
C LEU A 126 -10.90 2.69 6.36
N GLN A 127 -12.02 2.72 7.09
CA GLN A 127 -12.96 1.62 7.17
C GLN A 127 -13.59 1.32 5.80
N SER A 128 -14.02 2.36 5.08
CA SER A 128 -14.62 2.22 3.75
C SER A 128 -13.61 1.65 2.74
N MET A 129 -12.36 2.15 2.76
CA MET A 129 -11.29 1.65 1.90
C MET A 129 -10.93 0.19 2.21
N THR A 130 -10.86 -0.18 3.49
CA THR A 130 -10.58 -1.56 3.91
C THR A 130 -11.69 -2.51 3.48
N PHE A 131 -12.95 -2.11 3.69
CA PHE A 131 -14.10 -2.92 3.28
C PHE A 131 -14.15 -3.11 1.77
N LEU A 132 -13.92 -2.04 1.01
CA LEU A 132 -13.93 -2.11 -0.45
C LEU A 132 -12.76 -2.96 -0.99
N GLY A 133 -11.56 -2.81 -0.43
CA GLY A 133 -10.42 -3.66 -0.81
C GLY A 133 -10.69 -5.15 -0.54
N PHE A 134 -11.35 -5.47 0.58
CA PHE A 134 -11.77 -6.84 0.88
C PHE A 134 -12.90 -7.34 -0.03
N ALA A 135 -13.84 -6.47 -0.40
CA ALA A 135 -14.92 -6.80 -1.32
C ALA A 135 -14.38 -7.04 -2.75
N ASP A 136 -13.40 -6.24 -3.20
CA ASP A 136 -12.69 -6.42 -4.48
C ASP A 136 -12.02 -7.80 -4.55
N ASP A 137 -11.36 -8.21 -3.46
CA ASP A 137 -10.75 -9.55 -3.34
C ASP A 137 -11.77 -10.71 -3.41
N ILE A 138 -12.98 -10.54 -2.84
CA ILE A 138 -14.02 -11.59 -2.84
C ILE A 138 -14.76 -11.67 -4.17
N PHE A 139 -15.15 -10.51 -4.71
CA PHE A 139 -16.08 -10.43 -5.82
C PHE A 139 -15.41 -10.33 -7.19
N ASP A 140 -14.08 -10.16 -7.27
CA ASP A 140 -13.30 -9.98 -8.52
C ASP A 140 -14.00 -8.97 -9.44
N ILE A 141 -14.22 -7.76 -8.88
CA ILE A 141 -15.01 -6.70 -9.49
C ILE A 141 -14.28 -6.16 -10.74
N SER A 142 -15.03 -5.66 -11.73
CA SER A 142 -14.42 -5.07 -12.92
C SER A 142 -13.65 -3.79 -12.59
N ASP A 143 -12.52 -3.55 -13.26
CA ASP A 143 -11.66 -2.37 -13.01
C ASP A 143 -12.42 -1.03 -13.04
N THR A 144 -13.47 -0.93 -13.87
CA THR A 144 -14.34 0.26 -13.98
C THR A 144 -15.21 0.46 -12.75
N ASP A 145 -15.79 -0.63 -12.24
CA ASP A 145 -16.64 -0.59 -11.05
C ASP A 145 -15.79 -0.35 -9.81
N THR A 146 -14.61 -0.95 -9.75
CA THR A 146 -13.61 -0.73 -8.69
C THR A 146 -13.19 0.74 -8.62
N PHE A 147 -12.86 1.38 -9.76
CA PHE A 147 -12.58 2.82 -9.80
C PHE A 147 -13.78 3.66 -9.31
N THR A 148 -14.98 3.34 -9.77
CA THR A 148 -16.20 4.05 -9.37
C THR A 148 -16.42 3.93 -7.88
N LEU A 149 -16.31 2.74 -7.31
CA LEU A 149 -16.46 2.49 -5.88
C LEU A 149 -15.42 3.23 -5.05
N TYR A 150 -14.15 3.28 -5.49
CA TYR A 150 -13.11 4.04 -4.78
C TYR A 150 -13.34 5.55 -4.81
N VAL A 151 -13.80 6.09 -5.94
CA VAL A 151 -14.18 7.50 -6.05
C VAL A 151 -15.38 7.82 -5.15
N TRP A 152 -16.37 6.92 -5.11
CA TRP A 152 -17.54 7.06 -4.24
C TRP A 152 -17.17 6.98 -2.75
N ALA A 153 -16.30 6.05 -2.37
CA ALA A 153 -15.80 5.92 -1.00
C ALA A 153 -14.98 7.14 -0.55
N ASN A 154 -14.33 7.84 -1.47
CA ASN A 154 -13.42 8.96 -1.18
C ASN A 154 -13.93 10.31 -1.70
N TYR A 155 -15.25 10.56 -1.78
CA TYR A 155 -15.82 11.84 -2.22
C TYR A 155 -15.29 13.10 -1.48
N ARG A 156 -14.46 12.97 -0.43
CA ARG A 156 -13.73 14.05 0.25
C ARG A 156 -12.22 14.15 -0.05
N PHE A 157 -11.58 13.16 -0.66
CA PHE A 157 -10.15 13.17 -0.99
C PHE A 157 -9.93 12.86 -2.47
N ARG A 158 -9.92 13.93 -3.26
CA ARG A 158 -9.70 13.90 -4.70
C ARG A 158 -8.20 13.74 -4.97
N PHE A 159 -7.69 12.51 -4.95
CA PHE A 159 -6.41 12.18 -5.58
C PHE A 159 -6.65 11.57 -6.94
N PHE A 160 -6.23 12.32 -7.96
CA PHE A 160 -6.14 11.91 -9.35
C PHE A 160 -5.15 10.75 -9.45
N ILE A 161 -5.63 9.54 -9.77
CA ILE A 161 -4.79 8.56 -10.46
C ILE A 161 -5.26 8.57 -11.90
N LEU A 162 -4.37 9.04 -12.77
CA LEU A 162 -4.57 9.09 -14.20
C LEU A 162 -4.41 7.67 -14.77
N TYR A 163 -5.41 6.82 -14.56
CA TYR A 163 -5.60 5.64 -15.41
C TYR A 163 -6.25 6.13 -16.70
N ILE A 164 -5.51 6.08 -17.79
CA ILE A 164 -6.06 6.28 -19.14
C ILE A 164 -6.90 5.05 -19.44
N HIS A 165 -8.15 5.03 -18.96
CA HIS A 165 -9.15 4.06 -19.39
C HIS A 165 -9.95 4.72 -20.52
N GLY A 166 -9.67 4.30 -21.75
CA GLY A 166 -10.44 4.71 -22.91
C GLY A 166 -11.76 3.94 -22.93
N HIS A 167 -12.83 4.56 -22.43
CA HIS A 167 -14.17 4.20 -22.85
C HIS A 167 -14.28 4.51 -24.35
N ASP A 168 -14.71 3.53 -25.14
CA ASP A 168 -14.98 3.63 -26.58
C ASP A 168 -13.77 3.69 -27.54
N GLY A 169 -13.10 2.55 -27.72
CA GLY A 169 -12.44 2.17 -28.98
C GLY A 169 -11.12 2.86 -29.35
N ASN A 170 -10.69 3.88 -28.61
CA ASN A 170 -9.42 4.54 -28.81
C ASN A 170 -8.68 4.75 -27.49
N VAL A 171 -7.79 3.80 -27.18
CA VAL A 171 -6.35 3.92 -26.83
C VAL A 171 -5.98 2.68 -25.98
N LEU A 172 -6.20 1.48 -26.51
CA LEU A 172 -5.46 0.30 -26.04
C LEU A 172 -4.12 0.34 -26.79
N LEU A 173 -3.13 1.01 -26.20
CA LEU A 173 -1.80 1.16 -26.81
C LEU A 173 -1.06 -0.19 -26.88
N ILE A 174 -1.23 -1.03 -25.86
CA ILE A 174 -0.59 -2.35 -25.71
C ILE A 174 -1.53 -3.25 -24.90
N ASP A 175 -1.81 -4.46 -25.38
CA ASP A 175 -2.58 -5.46 -24.64
C ASP A 175 -1.87 -5.77 -23.31
N CYS A 176 -2.56 -5.51 -22.21
CA CYS A 176 -2.04 -5.78 -20.87
C CYS A 176 -2.47 -7.18 -20.42
N PRO A 177 -1.54 -8.14 -20.23
CA PRO A 177 -1.90 -9.43 -19.67
C PRO A 177 -2.36 -9.26 -18.22
N ARG A 178 -3.30 -10.12 -17.79
CA ARG A 178 -3.82 -10.13 -16.41
C ARG A 178 -2.70 -10.31 -15.38
N HIS A 179 -1.70 -11.14 -15.67
CA HIS A 179 -0.53 -11.32 -14.82
C HIS A 179 0.70 -10.59 -15.39
N ARG A 180 1.17 -9.55 -14.68
CA ARG A 180 2.34 -8.73 -15.03
C ARG A 180 3.61 -9.07 -14.23
N LEU A 181 3.56 -10.15 -13.46
CA LEU A 181 4.66 -10.63 -12.63
C LEU A 181 5.84 -11.15 -13.48
N PRO A 182 7.08 -11.08 -12.97
CA PRO A 182 8.23 -11.76 -13.57
C PRO A 182 7.97 -13.26 -13.73
N ARG A 183 8.57 -13.87 -14.76
CA ARG A 183 8.46 -15.32 -14.96
C ARG A 183 9.52 -16.05 -14.15
N PHE A 184 9.10 -17.08 -13.43
CA PHE A 184 10.01 -17.94 -12.71
C PHE A 184 10.61 -19.01 -13.64
N ASN A 185 11.94 -19.18 -13.60
CA ASN A 185 12.62 -20.24 -14.33
C ASN A 185 13.04 -21.37 -13.37
N PRO A 186 12.40 -22.56 -13.43
CA PRO A 186 12.69 -23.67 -12.52
C PRO A 186 14.14 -24.16 -12.59
N SER A 187 14.76 -24.07 -13.77
CA SER A 187 16.11 -24.58 -14.00
C SER A 187 17.20 -23.73 -13.35
N THR A 188 16.97 -22.41 -13.22
CA THR A 188 17.96 -21.47 -12.65
C THR A 188 17.57 -20.96 -11.27
N ASN A 189 16.36 -21.27 -10.80
CA ASN A 189 15.75 -20.78 -9.55
C ASN A 189 15.81 -19.24 -9.42
N LYS A 190 15.63 -18.56 -10.55
CA LYS A 190 15.68 -17.10 -10.69
C LYS A 190 14.44 -16.59 -11.43
N LEU A 191 14.11 -15.33 -11.17
CA LEU A 191 13.08 -14.59 -11.86
C LEU A 191 13.68 -13.94 -13.10
N GLU A 192 13.01 -14.12 -14.22
CA GLU A 192 13.29 -13.48 -15.50
C GLU A 192 12.20 -12.46 -15.81
N TYR A 193 12.56 -11.44 -16.58
CA TYR A 193 11.58 -10.43 -16.96
C TYR A 193 10.52 -11.04 -17.90
N SER A 194 9.27 -10.69 -17.65
CA SER A 194 8.12 -11.18 -18.40
C SER A 194 7.97 -10.45 -19.74
N LYS A 195 7.52 -11.18 -20.77
CA LYS A 195 7.33 -10.66 -22.14
C LYS A 195 5.89 -10.87 -22.61
N VAL A 196 5.39 -9.94 -23.40
CA VAL A 196 4.08 -9.94 -24.03
C VAL A 196 4.25 -9.94 -25.54
N LYS A 197 3.54 -10.84 -26.21
CA LYS A 197 3.46 -10.88 -27.67
C LYS A 197 2.31 -9.97 -28.11
N VAL A 198 2.64 -8.92 -28.85
CA VAL A 198 1.65 -8.02 -29.46
C VAL A 198 1.56 -8.37 -30.95
N GLN A 199 0.36 -8.67 -31.43
CA GLN A 199 0.13 -8.99 -32.85
C GLN A 199 0.22 -7.71 -33.70
N LYS A 200 0.81 -7.81 -34.90
CA LYS A 200 0.81 -6.71 -35.89
C LYS A 200 -0.56 -6.66 -36.58
N PRO A 201 -1.12 -5.48 -36.95
CA PRO A 201 -0.48 -4.16 -36.97
C PRO A 201 -0.73 -3.32 -35.69
N LEU A 202 0.33 -2.72 -35.14
CA LEU A 202 0.21 -1.75 -34.05
C LEU A 202 -0.22 -0.37 -34.59
N LYS A 203 -1.00 0.37 -33.80
CA LYS A 203 -1.30 1.79 -34.05
C LYS A 203 0.01 2.60 -34.01
N LYS A 204 0.21 3.56 -34.94
CA LYS A 204 1.38 4.45 -35.01
C LYS A 204 1.83 5.10 -33.68
N PRO A 205 0.92 5.60 -32.80
CA PRO A 205 1.35 6.14 -31.50
C PRO A 205 1.99 5.08 -30.59
N ALA A 206 1.52 3.83 -30.61
CA ALA A 206 2.11 2.75 -29.82
C ALA A 206 3.56 2.48 -30.25
N LEU A 207 3.83 2.47 -31.56
CA LEU A 207 5.17 2.28 -32.09
C LEU A 207 6.12 3.41 -31.70
N TYR A 208 5.65 4.66 -31.73
CA TYR A 208 6.45 5.82 -31.34
C TYR A 208 6.82 5.77 -29.84
N VAL A 209 5.84 5.43 -28.99
CA VAL A 209 6.04 5.26 -27.55
C VAL A 209 7.04 4.14 -27.26
N ILE A 210 6.90 2.97 -27.90
CA ILE A 210 7.85 1.85 -27.75
C ILE A 210 9.27 2.28 -28.15
N ARG A 211 9.42 3.02 -29.24
CA ARG A 211 10.73 3.49 -29.72
C ARG A 211 11.40 4.46 -28.74
N ILE A 212 10.62 5.36 -28.12
CA ILE A 212 11.12 6.24 -27.06
C ILE A 212 11.59 5.40 -25.86
N PHE A 213 10.78 4.42 -25.43
CA PHE A 213 11.14 3.56 -24.31
C PHE A 213 12.37 2.67 -24.58
N GLU A 214 12.57 2.27 -25.84
CA GLU A 214 13.77 1.55 -26.28
C GLU A 214 15.02 2.45 -26.21
N ILE A 215 14.92 3.70 -26.67
CA ILE A 215 16.02 4.68 -26.56
C ILE A 215 16.37 4.96 -25.09
N LEU A 216 15.37 5.03 -24.22
CA LEU A 216 15.57 5.21 -22.77
C LEU A 216 16.14 3.96 -22.08
N GLY A 217 16.29 2.84 -22.78
CA GLY A 217 16.78 1.57 -22.23
C GLY A 217 15.80 0.91 -21.25
N LEU A 218 14.53 1.30 -21.30
CA LEU A 218 13.47 0.80 -20.41
C LEU A 218 12.79 -0.45 -21.00
N VAL A 219 12.88 -0.62 -22.32
CA VAL A 219 12.20 -1.67 -23.07
C VAL A 219 13.17 -2.41 -23.98
N LYS A 220 13.01 -3.72 -24.06
CA LYS A 220 13.71 -4.56 -25.03
C LYS A 220 12.70 -5.25 -25.92
N THR A 221 12.69 -4.87 -27.18
CA THR A 221 11.83 -5.44 -28.23
C THR A 221 12.55 -6.61 -28.90
N LYS A 222 11.80 -7.64 -29.25
CA LYS A 222 12.21 -8.65 -30.24
C LYS A 222 11.13 -8.73 -31.32
N ASP A 223 11.50 -8.45 -32.55
CA ASP A 223 10.62 -8.63 -33.70
C ASP A 223 10.63 -10.10 -34.13
N GLU A 224 9.46 -10.75 -34.05
CA GLU A 224 9.15 -11.99 -34.80
C GLU A 224 8.29 -11.62 -36.03
N ASN A 225 8.31 -12.48 -37.06
CA ASN A 225 7.68 -12.23 -38.37
C ASN A 225 6.22 -11.73 -38.29
N ASN A 226 5.45 -12.13 -37.26
CA ASN A 226 4.04 -11.77 -37.11
C ASN A 226 3.67 -11.09 -35.77
N SER A 227 4.63 -10.94 -34.85
CA SER A 227 4.39 -10.37 -33.51
C SER A 227 5.61 -9.63 -32.97
N ILE A 228 5.39 -8.56 -32.23
CA ILE A 228 6.43 -7.86 -31.48
C ILE A 228 6.40 -8.38 -30.04
N GLU A 229 7.50 -8.97 -29.57
CA GLU A 229 7.69 -9.27 -28.16
C GLU A 229 8.19 -8.02 -27.43
N VAL A 230 7.39 -7.51 -26.50
CA VAL A 230 7.72 -6.37 -25.63
C VAL A 230 7.83 -6.86 -24.19
N ASN A 231 8.78 -6.35 -23.41
CA ASN A 231 8.81 -6.63 -21.97
C ASN A 231 7.65 -5.93 -21.25
N ASN A 232 7.15 -6.57 -20.19
CA ASN A 232 6.10 -5.98 -19.35
C ASN A 232 6.59 -4.73 -18.62
N PHE A 233 5.77 -3.67 -18.63
CA PHE A 233 6.07 -2.38 -18.00
C PHE A 233 5.81 -2.41 -16.49
N THR A 234 6.72 -3.00 -15.73
CA THR A 234 6.69 -2.94 -14.26
C THR A 234 8.07 -2.64 -13.72
N LEU A 235 8.14 -1.99 -12.54
CA LEU A 235 9.41 -1.70 -11.87
C LEU A 235 10.23 -2.98 -11.66
N MET A 236 9.58 -4.10 -11.31
CA MET A 236 10.25 -5.39 -11.15
C MET A 236 10.89 -5.88 -12.45
N ASN A 237 10.18 -5.84 -13.57
CA ASN A 237 10.72 -6.24 -14.87
C ASN A 237 11.83 -5.29 -15.35
N LEU A 238 11.74 -4.00 -15.03
CA LEU A 238 12.79 -3.02 -15.32
C LEU A 238 14.08 -3.31 -14.53
N LEU A 239 13.95 -3.65 -13.24
CA LEU A 239 15.09 -4.03 -12.42
C LEU A 239 15.74 -5.32 -12.92
N LEU A 240 14.94 -6.32 -13.31
CA LEU A 240 15.43 -7.56 -13.93
C LEU A 240 16.06 -7.31 -15.31
N LEU A 241 15.58 -6.33 -16.08
CA LEU A 241 16.18 -5.98 -17.36
C LEU A 241 17.57 -5.36 -17.17
N LYS A 242 17.75 -4.50 -16.16
CA LYS A 242 19.02 -3.79 -15.91
C LYS A 242 20.06 -4.63 -15.17
N PHE A 243 19.65 -5.42 -14.19
CA PHE A 243 20.54 -6.23 -13.35
C PHE A 243 20.63 -7.70 -13.76
N GLY A 244 19.80 -8.14 -14.71
CA GLY A 244 19.70 -9.53 -15.16
C GLY A 244 18.80 -10.41 -14.28
N PRO A 245 18.83 -11.74 -14.46
CA PRO A 245 17.98 -12.66 -13.72
C PRO A 245 18.41 -12.72 -12.25
N LEU A 246 17.49 -12.33 -11.35
CA LEU A 246 17.70 -12.27 -9.91
C LEU A 246 16.81 -13.26 -9.18
N HIS A 247 17.24 -13.68 -7.99
CA HIS A 247 16.41 -14.47 -7.10
C HIS A 247 15.34 -13.58 -6.43
N GLU A 248 14.17 -14.15 -6.11
CA GLU A 248 13.00 -13.44 -5.55
C GLU A 248 13.36 -12.53 -4.37
N ARG A 249 14.07 -13.09 -3.36
CA ARG A 249 14.51 -12.32 -2.19
C ARG A 249 15.41 -11.13 -2.55
N LYS A 250 16.32 -11.30 -3.52
CA LYS A 250 17.22 -10.22 -3.95
C LYS A 250 16.46 -9.14 -4.70
N LEU A 251 15.49 -9.52 -5.53
CA LEU A 251 14.62 -8.59 -6.24
C LEU A 251 13.76 -7.78 -5.25
N ALA A 252 13.16 -8.44 -4.25
CA ALA A 252 12.38 -7.77 -3.21
C ALA A 252 13.21 -6.76 -2.42
N ILE A 253 14.41 -7.14 -1.98
CA ILE A 253 15.35 -6.23 -1.30
C ILE A 253 15.72 -5.05 -2.20
N LEU A 254 15.96 -5.28 -3.49
CA LEU A 254 16.29 -4.22 -4.44
C LEU A 254 15.13 -3.22 -4.60
N VAL A 255 13.87 -3.70 -4.66
CA VAL A 255 12.68 -2.81 -4.68
C VAL A 255 12.60 -1.97 -3.41
N ILE A 256 12.85 -2.56 -2.24
CA ILE A 256 12.88 -1.84 -0.95
C ILE A 256 14.00 -0.78 -0.95
N ILE A 257 15.18 -1.11 -1.46
CA ILE A 257 16.28 -0.14 -1.58
C ILE A 257 15.89 1.01 -2.50
N VAL A 258 15.28 0.74 -3.66
CA VAL A 258 14.78 1.78 -4.56
C VAL A 258 13.76 2.67 -3.86
N GLN A 259 12.85 2.10 -3.07
CA GLN A 259 11.88 2.85 -2.27
C GLN A 259 12.57 3.77 -1.25
N ILE A 260 13.57 3.26 -0.52
CA ILE A 260 14.33 4.06 0.46
C ILE A 260 15.06 5.21 -0.24
N LEU A 261 15.72 4.95 -1.38
CA LEU A 261 16.41 5.98 -2.16
C LEU A 261 15.44 7.06 -2.67
N ALA A 262 14.24 6.65 -3.14
CA ALA A 262 13.21 7.58 -3.58
C ALA A 262 12.68 8.44 -2.41
N SER A 263 12.49 7.85 -1.22
CA SER A 263 12.13 8.59 -0.01
C SER A 263 13.23 9.57 0.39
N CYS A 264 14.51 9.16 0.41
CA CYS A 264 15.64 10.05 0.68
C CYS A 264 15.71 11.21 -0.32
N LEU A 265 15.51 10.94 -1.61
CA LEU A 265 15.45 11.97 -2.65
C LEU A 265 14.30 12.97 -2.39
N SER A 266 13.12 12.46 -2.02
CA SER A 266 11.96 13.30 -1.65
C SER A 266 12.29 14.22 -0.45
N PHE A 267 12.99 13.70 0.57
CA PHE A 267 13.46 14.50 1.69
C PHE A 267 14.45 15.60 1.24
N ILE A 268 15.42 15.27 0.39
CA ILE A 268 16.39 16.27 -0.12
C ILE A 268 15.68 17.38 -0.89
N ILE A 269 14.74 17.01 -1.78
CA ILE A 269 13.95 17.98 -2.54
C ILE A 269 13.19 18.90 -1.58
N ARG A 270 12.47 18.31 -0.61
CA ARG A 270 11.62 19.06 0.32
C ARG A 270 12.39 19.99 1.25
N TYR A 271 13.52 19.56 1.80
CA TYR A 271 14.22 20.31 2.85
C TYR A 271 15.38 21.16 2.35
N ARG A 272 16.03 20.78 1.25
CA ARG A 272 17.21 21.48 0.73
C ARG A 272 16.92 22.26 -0.55
N LEU A 273 16.21 21.65 -1.50
CA LEU A 273 15.98 22.27 -2.81
C LEU A 273 14.94 23.40 -2.74
N VAL A 274 13.95 23.27 -1.84
CA VAL A 274 12.96 24.33 -1.57
C VAL A 274 13.66 25.62 -1.10
N HIS A 275 14.64 25.52 -0.19
CA HIS A 275 15.36 26.70 0.29
C HIS A 275 16.08 27.47 -0.84
N PHE A 276 16.58 26.74 -1.85
CA PHE A 276 17.24 27.34 -3.00
C PHE A 276 16.27 28.07 -3.95
N PHE A 277 14.99 27.66 -3.98
CA PHE A 277 13.97 28.27 -4.84
C PHE A 277 13.24 29.45 -4.20
N TYR A 278 13.15 29.48 -2.87
CA TYR A 278 12.41 30.54 -2.14
C TYR A 278 13.31 31.67 -1.61
N GLU A 279 14.64 31.57 -1.72
CA GLU A 279 15.59 32.63 -1.34
C GLU A 279 16.12 33.47 -2.53
N ILE A 280 15.45 33.43 -3.68
CA ILE A 280 15.68 34.33 -4.83
C ILE A 280 14.53 35.34 -4.88
#